data_AF-A0A7S2AZU9-F1
#
_entry.id   AF-A0A7S2AZU9-F1
#
_cell.length_a   1.000
_cell.length_b   1.000
_cell.length_c   1.000
_cell.angle_alpha   90.00
_cell.angle_beta   90.00
_cell.angle_gamma   90.00
#
_symmetry.space_group_name_H-M   'P 1'
#
loop_
_entity.id
_entity.type
_entity.pdbx_description
1 polymer ?
#
loop_
_entity_poly.entity_id
_entity_poly.type
_entity_poly.pdbx_seq_one_letter_code
_entity_poly.pdbx_strand_id
1 'polypeptide(L)'
;MFTSAAPYDPVFWPIHGLADRFLQLKRMMADDGTTTFDETWGYVHSGNTPSDTNHVCDWSGVEGMQLPTCTEGSCSGHKSNDIIPWSNFQNKNETYTNVEFYDFVSPNSDSLPYVYDTFTVWPGCSAQGIDFWSTDDDSRR
;
A
#
# COMPACT_ATOMS: atom_id res chain seq x y z
N MET A 1 10.08 12.95 4.92
CA MET A 1 9.08 12.52 5.92
C MET A 1 8.89 11.00 5.79
N PHE A 2 9.97 10.23 5.98
CA PHE A 2 9.99 8.77 5.88
C PHE A 2 10.88 8.24 7.00
N THR A 3 10.42 8.39 8.24
CA THR A 3 11.06 7.82 9.42
C THR A 3 10.03 6.98 10.16
N SER A 4 10.47 6.12 11.06
CA SER A 4 9.60 5.27 11.90
C SER A 4 8.53 6.04 12.70
N ALA A 5 8.65 7.37 12.79
CA ALA A 5 7.73 8.28 13.46
C ALA A 5 6.75 9.00 12.51
N ALA A 6 6.71 8.67 11.22
CA ALA A 6 5.80 9.32 10.26
C ALA A 6 4.32 9.31 10.69
N PRO A 7 3.77 8.24 11.31
CA PRO A 7 2.38 8.25 11.80
C PRO A 7 2.08 9.22 12.94
N TYR A 8 3.09 9.85 13.55
CA TYR A 8 2.90 10.88 14.59
C TYR A 8 2.54 12.25 14.01
N ASP A 9 2.79 12.49 12.72
CA ASP A 9 2.30 13.68 12.05
C ASP A 9 0.82 13.46 11.68
N PRO A 10 -0.12 14.31 12.15
CA PRO A 10 -1.54 14.18 11.82
C PRO A 10 -1.82 14.17 10.31
N VAL A 11 -0.96 14.78 9.49
CA VAL A 11 -1.09 14.82 8.03
C VAL A 11 -0.83 13.45 7.39
N PHE A 12 -0.20 12.52 8.11
CA PHE A 12 0.00 11.14 7.67
C PHE A 12 -1.31 10.47 7.23
N TRP A 13 -2.35 10.58 8.05
CA TRP A 13 -3.62 9.88 7.85
C TRP A 13 -4.39 10.34 6.59
N PRO A 14 -4.63 11.65 6.35
CA PRO A 14 -5.28 12.09 5.12
C PRO A 14 -4.43 11.82 3.87
N ILE A 15 -3.09 11.87 3.96
CA ILE A 15 -2.23 11.51 2.82
C ILE A 15 -2.42 10.03 2.44
N HIS A 16 -2.49 9.13 3.42
CA HIS A 16 -2.66 7.69 3.13
C HIS A 16 -4.05 7.35 2.61
N GLY A 17 -5.09 8.10 2.98
CA GLY A 17 -6.40 7.99 2.32
C GLY A 17 -6.36 8.35 0.83
N LEU A 18 -5.54 9.35 0.45
CA LEU A 18 -5.35 9.68 -0.98
C LEU A 18 -4.55 8.61 -1.72
N ALA A 19 -3.55 8.00 -1.06
CA ALA A 19 -2.79 6.89 -1.64
C ALA A 19 -3.68 5.66 -1.87
N ASP A 20 -4.54 5.31 -0.91
CA ASP A 20 -5.51 4.23 -1.04
C ASP A 20 -6.53 4.49 -2.15
N ARG A 21 -7.07 5.72 -2.23
CA ARG A 21 -7.92 6.16 -3.35
C ARG A 21 -7.26 5.96 -4.72
N PHE A 22 -5.97 6.29 -4.82
CA PHE A 22 -5.21 6.10 -6.06
C PHE A 22 -5.01 4.62 -6.40
N LEU A 23 -4.70 3.78 -5.41
CA LEU A 23 -4.60 2.34 -5.57
C LEU A 23 -5.93 1.73 -6.04
N GLN A 24 -7.05 2.11 -5.42
CA GLN A 24 -8.38 1.64 -5.82
C GLN A 24 -8.73 2.06 -7.25
N LEU A 25 -8.45 3.30 -7.66
CA LEU A 25 -8.63 3.73 -9.04
C LEU A 25 -7.82 2.85 -10.00
N LYS A 26 -6.54 2.61 -9.68
CA LYS A 26 -5.65 1.81 -10.54
C LYS A 26 -6.16 0.37 -10.70
N ARG A 27 -6.68 -0.23 -9.63
CA ARG A 27 -7.30 -1.57 -9.64
C ARG A 27 -8.58 -1.60 -10.47
N MET A 28 -9.48 -0.62 -10.28
CA MET A 28 -10.70 -0.50 -11.10
C MET A 28 -10.38 -0.38 -12.60
N MET A 29 -9.38 0.43 -12.96
CA MET A 29 -8.95 0.58 -14.35
C MET A 29 -8.25 -0.66 -14.91
N ALA A 30 -7.68 -1.51 -14.05
CA ALA A 30 -7.12 -2.78 -14.49
C ALA A 30 -8.24 -3.79 -14.77
N ASP A 31 -9.25 -3.83 -13.89
CA ASP A 31 -10.44 -4.67 -14.04
C ASP A 31 -11.28 -4.31 -15.28
N ASP A 32 -11.38 -3.02 -15.62
CA ASP A 32 -12.10 -2.55 -16.80
C ASP A 32 -11.28 -2.67 -18.11
N GLY A 33 -10.02 -3.09 -18.03
CA GLY A 33 -9.11 -3.26 -19.15
C GLY A 33 -8.49 -1.98 -19.70
N THR A 34 -8.68 -0.82 -19.05
CA THR A 34 -8.08 0.47 -19.46
C THR A 34 -6.58 0.51 -19.16
N THR A 35 -6.11 -0.23 -18.16
CA THR A 35 -4.69 -0.31 -17.81
C THR A 35 -4.29 -1.71 -17.35
N THR A 36 -3.01 -1.90 -17.04
CA THR A 36 -2.51 -3.11 -16.38
C THR A 36 -2.09 -2.80 -14.95
N PHE A 37 -2.25 -3.77 -14.05
CA PHE A 37 -1.73 -3.71 -12.71
C PHE A 37 -1.18 -5.08 -12.34
N ASP A 38 0.10 -5.13 -11.98
CA ASP A 38 0.75 -6.36 -11.57
C ASP A 38 0.46 -6.61 -10.09
N GLU A 39 -0.44 -7.56 -9.82
CA GLU A 39 -0.83 -7.97 -8.48
C GLU A 39 -0.14 -9.28 -8.07
N THR A 40 0.95 -9.66 -8.77
CA THR A 40 1.76 -10.79 -8.34
C THR A 40 2.52 -10.44 -7.06
N TRP A 41 2.24 -11.20 -6.01
CA TRP A 41 2.89 -11.03 -4.72
C TRP A 41 4.30 -11.60 -4.76
N GLY A 42 5.29 -10.74 -4.52
CA GLY A 42 6.69 -11.15 -4.46
C GLY A 42 7.57 -9.93 -4.33
N TYR A 43 8.12 -9.72 -3.13
CA TYR A 43 9.14 -8.71 -2.96
C TYR A 43 10.43 -9.19 -3.63
N VAL A 44 10.73 -8.62 -4.79
CA VAL A 44 12.03 -8.81 -5.44
C VAL A 44 12.92 -7.67 -5.01
N HIS A 45 14.05 -8.01 -4.39
CA HIS A 45 15.03 -7.02 -3.99
C HIS A 45 15.51 -6.24 -5.21
N SER A 46 15.27 -4.94 -5.21
CA SER A 46 15.77 -4.02 -6.22
C SER A 46 16.83 -3.19 -5.53
N GLY A 47 18.10 -3.59 -5.67
CA GLY A 47 19.25 -2.94 -5.02
C GLY A 47 19.46 -1.46 -5.37
N ASN A 48 18.53 -0.85 -6.12
CA ASN A 48 18.48 0.56 -6.47
C ASN A 48 17.51 1.37 -5.57
N THR A 49 16.78 0.72 -4.66
CA THR A 49 15.84 1.40 -3.76
C THR A 49 16.54 1.72 -2.44
N PRO A 50 16.61 3.01 -2.00
CA PRO A 50 17.33 3.38 -0.78
C PRO A 50 16.85 2.70 0.51
N SER A 51 15.60 2.21 0.52
CA SER A 51 15.00 1.48 1.63
C SER A 51 15.19 -0.04 1.55
N ASP A 52 15.69 -0.56 0.43
CA ASP A 52 15.91 -1.99 0.24
C ASP A 52 17.38 -2.34 0.49
N THR A 53 17.68 -2.71 1.73
CA THR A 53 19.04 -3.08 2.12
C THR A 53 19.37 -4.54 1.82
N ASN A 54 18.39 -5.38 1.45
CA ASN A 54 18.52 -6.85 1.39
C ASN A 54 19.04 -7.49 2.69
N HIS A 55 18.88 -6.83 3.84
CA HIS A 55 19.35 -7.33 5.13
C HIS A 55 18.25 -7.24 6.20
N VAL A 56 18.10 -8.32 6.96
CA VAL A 56 17.24 -8.38 8.16
C VAL A 56 18.16 -8.45 9.37
N CYS A 57 17.96 -7.55 10.33
CA CYS A 57 18.75 -7.49 11.55
C CYS A 57 17.97 -8.09 12.72
N ASP A 58 18.52 -9.11 13.36
CA ASP A 58 17.97 -9.74 14.55
C ASP A 58 18.42 -8.99 15.82
N TRP A 59 17.44 -8.44 16.53
CA TRP A 59 17.63 -7.68 17.76
C TRP A 59 17.39 -8.53 19.02
N SER A 60 16.97 -9.79 18.88
CA SER A 60 16.64 -10.67 20.00
C SER A 60 17.92 -11.11 20.75
N GLY A 61 18.35 -10.27 21.70
CA GLY A 61 19.57 -10.48 22.48
C GLY A 61 20.60 -9.35 22.36
N VAL A 62 20.24 -8.23 21.73
CA VAL A 62 21.05 -7.02 21.76
C VAL A 62 20.88 -6.33 23.11
N GLU A 63 22.00 -6.14 23.83
CA GLU A 63 22.02 -5.39 25.09
C GLU A 63 22.89 -4.12 24.99
N GLY A 64 22.46 -3.05 25.65
CA GLY A 64 23.20 -1.79 25.70
C GLY A 64 23.40 -1.14 24.32
N MET A 65 24.66 -0.94 23.93
CA MET A 65 25.07 -0.30 22.67
C MET A 65 25.59 -1.29 21.62
N GLN A 66 25.29 -2.58 21.77
CA GLN A 66 25.69 -3.59 20.79
C GLN A 66 24.91 -3.45 19.48
N LEU A 67 25.51 -3.92 18.38
CA LEU A 67 24.84 -4.00 17.09
C LEU A 67 24.18 -5.38 16.93
N PRO A 68 23.03 -5.45 16.24
CA PRO A 68 22.37 -6.72 15.92
C PRO A 68 23.18 -7.51 14.91
N THR A 69 22.90 -8.82 14.83
CA THR A 69 23.39 -9.63 13.71
C THR A 69 22.45 -9.43 12.53
N CYS A 70 22.98 -9.04 11.37
CA CYS A 70 22.20 -8.85 10.15
C CYS A 70 22.56 -9.92 9.12
N THR A 71 21.54 -10.53 8.53
CA THR A 71 21.68 -11.56 7.48
C THR A 71 20.88 -11.17 6.26
N GLU A 72 21.31 -11.65 5.09
CA GLU A 72 20.53 -11.45 3.86
C GLU A 72 19.15 -12.09 4.00
N GLY A 73 18.11 -11.37 3.57
CA GLY A 73 16.75 -11.86 3.62
C GLY A 73 15.69 -10.78 3.54
N SER A 74 14.44 -11.22 3.72
CA SER A 74 13.25 -10.36 3.78
C SER A 74 12.63 -10.45 5.17
N CYS A 75 12.28 -9.30 5.74
CA CYS A 75 11.64 -9.23 7.06
C CYS A 75 10.30 -9.99 7.06
N SER A 76 9.88 -10.47 8.23
CA SER A 76 8.51 -10.97 8.42
C SER A 76 7.49 -9.87 8.14
N GLY A 77 6.36 -10.22 7.52
CA GLY A 77 5.29 -9.28 7.18
C GLY A 77 5.24 -8.85 5.71
N HIS A 78 6.19 -9.30 4.88
CA HIS A 78 6.28 -8.95 3.46
C HIS A 78 5.69 -10.00 2.50
N LYS A 79 5.32 -11.18 2.99
CA LYS A 79 4.76 -12.26 2.16
C LYS A 79 3.24 -12.19 2.14
N SER A 80 2.62 -12.69 1.06
CA SER A 80 1.16 -12.70 0.90
C SER A 80 0.43 -13.41 2.03
N ASN A 81 1.02 -14.47 2.58
CA ASN A 81 0.46 -15.28 3.66
C ASN A 81 0.89 -14.85 5.07
N ASP A 82 1.67 -13.77 5.21
CA ASP A 82 1.98 -13.21 6.53
C ASP A 82 0.73 -12.55 7.12
N ILE A 83 0.48 -12.77 8.40
CA ILE A 83 -0.68 -12.24 9.12
C ILE A 83 -0.43 -10.78 9.49
N ILE A 84 -1.37 -9.89 9.14
CA ILE A 84 -1.31 -8.48 9.55
C ILE A 84 -1.70 -8.33 11.03
N PRO A 85 -1.17 -7.31 11.74
CA PRO A 85 -1.45 -7.12 13.16
C PRO A 85 -2.87 -6.58 13.45
N TRP A 86 -3.64 -6.23 12.42
CA TRP A 86 -5.00 -5.73 12.55
C TRP A 86 -6.03 -6.79 12.15
N SER A 87 -7.15 -6.83 12.87
CA SER A 87 -8.17 -7.86 12.78
C SER A 87 -9.55 -7.30 13.12
N ASN A 88 -10.59 -8.11 12.91
CA ASN A 88 -11.95 -7.81 13.38
C ASN A 88 -12.58 -6.51 12.80
N PHE A 89 -12.25 -6.16 11.55
CA PHE A 89 -12.84 -5.01 10.84
C PHE A 89 -14.36 -5.12 10.61
N GLN A 90 -14.89 -6.34 10.52
CA GLN A 90 -16.31 -6.65 10.34
C GLN A 90 -17.00 -7.08 11.65
N ASN A 91 -16.30 -7.03 12.80
CA ASN A 91 -16.79 -7.54 14.08
C ASN A 91 -17.16 -9.04 14.06
N LYS A 92 -16.43 -9.87 13.29
CA LYS A 92 -16.65 -11.33 13.17
C LYS A 92 -15.47 -12.15 13.72
N ASN A 93 -14.59 -11.53 14.51
CA ASN A 93 -13.38 -12.12 15.09
C ASN A 93 -12.41 -12.71 14.04
N GLU A 94 -12.35 -12.07 12.88
CA GLU A 94 -11.54 -12.48 11.74
C GLU A 94 -10.11 -11.94 11.79
N THR A 95 -9.15 -12.74 11.32
CA THR A 95 -7.76 -12.35 11.08
C THR A 95 -7.50 -12.30 9.58
N TYR A 96 -6.50 -11.53 9.16
CA TYR A 96 -6.17 -11.40 7.75
C TYR A 96 -4.68 -11.67 7.52
N THR A 97 -4.39 -12.43 6.48
CA THR A 97 -3.10 -12.36 5.78
C THR A 97 -3.01 -11.09 4.93
N ASN A 98 -1.82 -10.73 4.49
CA ASN A 98 -1.62 -9.60 3.58
C ASN A 98 -2.51 -9.68 2.33
N VAL A 99 -2.62 -10.86 1.71
CA VAL A 99 -3.46 -11.04 0.50
C VAL A 99 -4.95 -10.96 0.83
N GLU A 100 -5.40 -11.57 1.94
CA GLU A 100 -6.81 -11.49 2.34
C GLU A 100 -7.23 -10.06 2.69
N PHE A 101 -6.36 -9.28 3.34
CA PHE A 101 -6.63 -7.88 3.62
C PHE A 101 -6.66 -7.05 2.34
N TYR A 102 -5.73 -7.30 1.42
CA TYR A 102 -5.67 -6.62 0.13
C TYR A 102 -6.90 -6.88 -0.74
N ASP A 103 -7.45 -8.10 -0.71
CA ASP A 103 -8.73 -8.44 -1.35
C ASP A 103 -9.91 -7.80 -0.62
N PHE A 104 -9.89 -7.76 0.71
CA PHE A 104 -10.91 -7.11 1.52
C PHE A 104 -11.06 -5.61 1.22
N VAL A 105 -9.95 -4.90 1.00
CA VAL A 105 -9.94 -3.47 0.64
C VAL A 105 -10.05 -3.21 -0.86
N SER A 106 -10.35 -4.23 -1.66
CA SER A 106 -10.61 -4.08 -3.09
C SER A 106 -11.79 -3.15 -3.34
N PRO A 107 -11.75 -2.30 -4.39
CA PRO A 107 -12.91 -1.50 -4.81
C PRO A 107 -14.14 -2.35 -5.16
N ASN A 108 -13.95 -3.63 -5.49
CA ASN A 108 -15.04 -4.57 -5.79
C ASN A 108 -15.48 -5.41 -4.57
N SER A 109 -14.96 -5.11 -3.38
CA SER A 109 -15.30 -5.83 -2.15
C SER A 109 -16.64 -5.35 -1.59
N ASP A 110 -17.64 -6.23 -1.56
CA ASP A 110 -18.94 -5.96 -0.92
C ASP A 110 -18.84 -5.78 0.61
N SER A 111 -17.69 -6.12 1.20
CA SER A 111 -17.48 -6.07 2.65
C SER A 111 -16.75 -4.80 3.11
N LEU A 112 -16.24 -3.97 2.19
CA LEU A 112 -15.57 -2.72 2.53
C LEU A 112 -16.62 -1.68 2.98
N PRO A 113 -16.52 -1.12 4.20
CA PRO A 113 -17.58 -0.29 4.76
C PRO A 113 -17.55 1.18 4.28
N TYR A 114 -16.74 1.51 3.28
CA TYR A 114 -16.64 2.86 2.73
C TYR A 114 -16.33 2.83 1.23
N VAL A 115 -16.60 3.95 0.57
CA VAL A 115 -16.22 4.23 -0.81
C VAL A 115 -15.81 5.69 -0.93
N TYR A 116 -14.91 6.01 -1.86
CA TYR A 116 -14.56 7.40 -2.14
C TYR A 116 -15.66 8.08 -2.96
N ASP A 117 -15.89 9.37 -2.68
CA ASP A 117 -16.87 10.19 -3.39
C ASP A 117 -16.62 10.29 -4.90
N THR A 118 -15.34 10.40 -5.30
CA THR A 118 -14.91 10.37 -6.70
C THR A 118 -13.60 9.62 -6.80
N PHE A 119 -13.30 8.99 -7.93
CA PHE A 119 -11.97 8.40 -8.21
C PHE A 119 -11.16 9.20 -9.24
N THR A 120 -11.84 9.94 -10.12
CA THR A 120 -11.22 10.58 -11.29
C THR A 120 -11.07 12.11 -11.15
N VAL A 121 -11.66 12.72 -10.12
CA VAL A 121 -11.65 14.17 -9.92
C VAL A 121 -10.60 14.57 -8.89
N TRP A 122 -9.58 15.33 -9.32
CA TRP A 122 -8.44 15.74 -8.49
C TRP A 122 -8.15 17.24 -8.65
N PRO A 123 -8.97 18.14 -8.06
CA PRO A 123 -8.90 19.57 -8.32
C PRO A 123 -7.53 20.18 -8.00
N GLY A 124 -6.87 19.69 -6.95
CA GLY A 124 -5.52 20.12 -6.59
C GLY A 124 -4.46 19.75 -7.63
N CYS A 125 -4.59 18.59 -8.28
CA CYS A 125 -3.70 18.17 -9.37
C CYS A 125 -3.99 18.98 -10.64
N SER A 126 -5.26 19.14 -11.00
CA SER A 126 -5.68 19.92 -12.17
C SER A 126 -5.24 21.38 -12.08
N ALA A 127 -5.34 22.00 -10.90
CA ALA A 127 -4.87 23.36 -10.65
C ALA A 127 -3.34 23.52 -10.82
N GLN A 128 -2.59 22.43 -10.72
CA GLN A 128 -1.14 22.37 -10.93
C GLN A 128 -0.75 21.90 -12.35
N GLY A 129 -1.74 21.69 -13.23
CA GLY A 129 -1.50 21.15 -14.58
C GLY A 129 -1.06 19.69 -14.59
N ILE A 130 -1.31 18.95 -13.52
CA ILE A 130 -1.02 17.52 -13.42
C ILE A 130 -2.27 16.76 -13.88
N ASP A 131 -2.10 15.99 -14.95
CA ASP A 131 -3.13 15.08 -15.46
C ASP A 131 -2.65 13.63 -15.31
N PHE A 132 -3.55 12.75 -14.89
CA PHE A 132 -3.30 11.32 -14.78
C PHE A 132 -3.72 10.56 -16.04
N TRP A 133 -4.39 11.25 -16.97
CA TRP A 133 -4.87 10.69 -18.23
C TRP A 133 -3.95 11.10 -19.38
N SER A 134 -3.73 10.23 -20.36
CA SER A 134 -3.14 10.65 -21.63
C SER A 134 -4.22 11.27 -22.51
N THR A 135 -3.88 12.34 -23.22
CA THR A 135 -4.80 13.12 -24.08
C THR A 135 -5.28 12.37 -25.32
N ASP A 136 -4.89 11.12 -25.52
CA ASP A 136 -5.29 10.32 -26.68
C ASP A 136 -6.64 9.59 -26.47
N ASP A 137 -7.23 9.65 -25.27
CA ASP A 137 -8.52 9.02 -24.93
C ASP A 137 -9.57 10.04 -24.44
N ASP A 138 -9.75 11.12 -25.20
CA ASP A 138 -10.70 12.22 -24.92
C ASP A 138 -12.18 11.83 -25.19
N SER A 139 -12.51 10.53 -25.10
CA SER A 139 -13.85 10.01 -25.39
C SER A 139 -14.77 9.89 -24.16
N ARG A 140 -14.28 10.21 -22.95
CA ARG A 140 -14.99 9.94 -21.69
C ARG A 140 -15.11 11.13 -20.71
N ARG A 141 -15.02 12.37 -21.20
CA ARG A 141 -15.43 13.55 -20.42
C ARG A 141 -16.93 13.81 -20.54
#